data_AF-A0A2H3CSM9-F1
#
_entry.id   AF-A0A2H3CSM9-F1
#
_cell.length_a   1.000
_cell.length_b   1.000
_cell.length_c   1.000
_cell.angle_alpha   90.00
_cell.angle_beta   90.00
_cell.angle_gamma   90.00
#
_symmetry.space_group_name_H-M   'P 1'
#
loop_
_entity.id
_entity.type
_entity.pdbx_description
1 polymer ?
#
loop_
_entity_poly.entity_id
_entity_poly.type
_entity_poly.pdbx_seq_one_letter_code
_entity_poly.pdbx_strand_id
1 'polypeptide(L)'
;VSALLAEATSNQTYLNAAIESANFIQSHLLNPSNTVIDSIASTSNKSCAVHSMVTASRSGIFIEGLAILAHITHNTSIEALYVLMEPGCPHTEP
;
A
#
# COMPACT_ATOMS: atom_id res chain seq x y z
N VAL A 1 -1.80 5.33 8.58
CA VAL A 1 -2.56 6.18 9.54
C VAL A 1 -4.06 6.09 9.32
N SER A 2 -4.60 6.40 8.15
CA SER A 2 -6.07 6.38 7.93
C SER A 2 -6.71 5.01 8.19
N ALA A 3 -6.08 3.90 7.82
CA ALA A 3 -6.60 2.55 8.10
C ALA A 3 -6.72 2.26 9.61
N LEU A 4 -5.68 2.57 10.39
CA LEU A 4 -5.70 2.46 11.85
C LEU A 4 -6.79 3.33 12.49
N LEU A 5 -6.95 4.57 12.00
CA LEU A 5 -8.01 5.45 12.49
C LEU A 5 -9.40 4.91 12.13
N ALA A 6 -9.57 4.34 10.94
CA ALA A 6 -10.82 3.71 10.52
C ALA A 6 -11.17 2.52 11.42
N GLU A 7 -10.20 1.65 11.71
CA GLU A 7 -10.35 0.52 12.63
C GLU A 7 -10.73 0.98 14.04
N ALA A 8 -9.96 1.91 14.61
CA ALA A 8 -10.15 2.35 15.99
C ALA A 8 -11.45 3.15 16.21
N THR A 9 -11.96 3.82 15.18
CA THR A 9 -13.10 4.75 15.33
C THR A 9 -14.35 4.32 14.59
N SER A 10 -14.28 3.29 13.74
CA SER A 10 -15.35 2.91 12.80
C SER A 10 -15.87 4.09 11.95
N ASN A 11 -15.03 5.10 11.71
CA ASN A 11 -15.41 6.32 11.02
C ASN A 11 -15.23 6.19 9.50
N GLN A 12 -16.32 6.39 8.77
CA GLN A 12 -16.35 6.25 7.31
C GLN A 12 -15.38 7.19 6.58
N THR A 13 -15.12 8.38 7.11
CA THR A 13 -14.18 9.33 6.50
C THR A 13 -12.77 8.75 6.46
N TYR A 14 -12.32 8.13 7.56
CA TYR A 14 -11.00 7.49 7.60
C TYR A 14 -10.95 6.24 6.73
N LEU A 15 -12.04 5.48 6.67
CA LEU A 15 -12.15 4.33 5.78
C LEU A 15 -12.02 4.75 4.31
N ASN A 16 -12.78 5.75 3.87
CA ASN A 16 -12.71 6.28 2.51
C ASN A 16 -11.30 6.79 2.19
N ALA A 17 -10.70 7.58 3.08
CA ALA A 17 -9.35 8.10 2.89
C ALA A 17 -8.31 6.97 2.79
N ALA A 18 -8.46 5.89 3.56
CA ALA A 18 -7.58 4.73 3.49
C ALA A 18 -7.72 3.98 2.16
N ILE A 19 -8.96 3.76 1.68
CA ILE A 19 -9.24 3.12 0.38
C ILE A 19 -8.66 3.96 -0.77
N GLU A 20 -8.91 5.27 -0.78
CA GLU A 20 -8.38 6.16 -1.83
C GLU A 20 -6.85 6.18 -1.84
N SER A 21 -6.22 6.20 -0.65
CA SER A 21 -4.76 6.13 -0.53
C SER A 21 -4.21 4.81 -1.08
N ALA A 22 -4.86 3.69 -0.77
CA ALA A 22 -4.44 2.38 -1.26
C ALA A 22 -4.57 2.27 -2.80
N ASN A 23 -5.68 2.76 -3.36
CA ASN A 23 -5.90 2.80 -4.80
C ASN A 23 -4.84 3.66 -5.52
N PHE A 24 -4.46 4.79 -4.93
CA PHE A 24 -3.43 5.67 -5.50
C PHE A 24 -2.06 4.98 -5.52
N ILE A 25 -1.65 4.35 -4.41
CA ILE A 25 -0.38 3.62 -4.33
C ILE A 25 -0.38 2.47 -5.33
N GLN A 26 -1.48 1.71 -5.41
CA GLN A 26 -1.61 0.61 -6.37
C GLN A 26 -1.52 1.07 -7.82
N SER A 27 -2.17 2.19 -8.16
CA SER A 27 -2.23 2.66 -9.54
C SER A 27 -0.95 3.34 -10.02
N HIS A 28 -0.17 3.93 -9.11
CA HIS A 28 0.91 4.83 -9.51
C HIS A 28 2.27 4.59 -8.86
N LEU A 29 2.33 3.85 -7.74
CA LEU A 29 3.56 3.63 -6.98
C LEU A 29 3.93 2.16 -6.84
N LEU A 30 3.07 1.23 -7.20
CA LEU A 30 3.40 -0.18 -7.32
C LEU A 30 4.13 -0.44 -8.65
N ASN A 31 5.34 -0.97 -8.57
CA ASN A 31 6.09 -1.40 -9.75
C ASN A 31 5.68 -2.83 -10.19
N PRO A 32 6.15 -3.32 -11.36
CA PRO A 32 5.82 -4.66 -11.84
C PRO A 32 6.27 -5.82 -10.93
N SER A 33 7.16 -5.55 -9.96
CA SER A 33 7.60 -6.52 -8.94
C SER A 33 6.79 -6.42 -7.65
N ASN A 34 5.60 -5.81 -7.70
CA ASN A 34 4.72 -5.57 -6.54
C ASN A 34 5.39 -4.84 -5.38
N THR A 35 6.36 -3.97 -5.68
CA THR A 35 7.06 -3.18 -4.67
C THR A 35 6.67 -1.71 -4.77
N VAL A 36 6.47 -1.06 -3.62
CA VAL A 36 6.17 0.38 -3.56
C VAL A 36 7.44 1.18 -3.83
N ILE A 37 7.41 1.99 -4.89
CA ILE A 37 8.46 2.94 -5.26
C ILE A 37 8.32 4.26 -4.49
N ASP A 38 9.26 5.17 -4.70
CA ASP A 38 9.43 6.33 -3.84
C ASP A 38 8.29 7.34 -3.91
N SER A 39 8.18 8.00 -5.05
CA SER A 39 7.40 9.22 -5.16
C SER A 39 7.18 9.62 -6.61
N ILE A 40 6.22 10.53 -6.80
CA ILE A 40 5.93 11.18 -8.07
C ILE A 40 6.23 12.67 -7.92
N ALA A 41 7.07 13.19 -8.79
CA ALA A 41 7.43 14.60 -8.78
C ALA A 41 6.35 15.45 -9.45
N SER A 42 5.77 16.38 -8.69
CA SER A 42 4.77 17.35 -9.17
C SER A 42 5.37 18.74 -9.46
N THR A 43 6.64 18.82 -9.85
CA THR A 43 7.23 20.10 -10.28
C THR A 43 6.94 20.33 -11.77
N SER A 44 6.77 21.60 -12.16
CA SER A 44 6.34 22.01 -13.51
C SER A 44 7.16 21.40 -14.65
N ASN A 45 8.43 21.07 -14.38
CA ASN A 45 9.38 20.55 -15.36
C ASN A 45 9.50 19.01 -15.31
N LYS A 46 8.82 18.34 -14.38
CA LYS A 46 8.95 16.90 -14.13
C LYS A 46 7.74 16.09 -14.57
N SER A 47 6.61 16.70 -14.97
CA SER A 47 5.45 16.02 -15.57
C SER A 47 5.11 14.66 -14.93
N CYS A 48 4.92 14.63 -13.60
CA CYS A 48 4.65 13.40 -12.86
C CYS A 48 5.76 12.33 -12.99
N ALA A 49 7.02 12.73 -13.08
CA ALA A 49 8.15 11.80 -13.14
C ALA A 49 8.19 10.95 -11.88
N VAL A 50 8.28 9.64 -12.09
CA VAL A 50 8.36 8.65 -11.03
C VAL A 50 9.81 8.52 -10.57
N HIS A 51 10.01 8.63 -9.27
CA HIS A 51 11.26 8.28 -8.60
C HIS A 51 11.20 6.82 -8.17
N SER A 52 11.95 5.94 -8.84
CA SER A 52 11.84 4.49 -8.71
C SER A 52 12.67 3.89 -7.56
N MET A 53 13.09 4.70 -6.58
CA MET A 53 13.87 4.18 -5.45
C MET A 53 13.01 3.26 -4.59
N VAL A 54 13.43 2.00 -4.50
CA VAL A 54 12.76 0.96 -3.72
C VAL A 54 13.37 0.88 -2.33
N THR A 55 12.53 0.97 -1.30
CA THR A 55 12.93 0.69 0.08
C THR A 55 11.91 -0.26 0.72
N ALA A 56 12.40 -1.23 1.50
CA ALA A 56 11.54 -2.21 2.18
C ALA A 56 10.48 -1.53 3.06
N SER A 57 10.85 -0.41 3.69
CA SER A 57 9.95 0.39 4.54
C SER A 57 8.68 0.84 3.85
N ARG A 58 8.73 1.22 2.57
CA ARG A 58 7.54 1.70 1.84
C ARG A 58 6.53 0.58 1.61
N SER A 59 7.03 -0.58 1.19
CA SER A 59 6.18 -1.75 0.99
C SER A 59 5.66 -2.28 2.32
N GLY A 60 6.48 -2.29 3.38
CA GLY A 60 6.06 -2.72 4.72
C GLY A 60 4.91 -1.88 5.28
N ILE A 61 5.01 -0.55 5.22
CA ILE A 61 3.92 0.34 5.67
C ILE A 61 2.66 0.16 4.83
N PHE A 62 2.82 -0.08 3.52
CA PHE A 62 1.67 -0.30 2.65
C PHE A 62 0.99 -1.65 2.94
N ILE A 63 1.75 -2.73 3.12
CA ILE A 63 1.26 -4.06 3.53
C ILE A 63 0.50 -3.96 4.85
N GLU A 64 1.04 -3.27 5.87
CA GLU A 64 0.37 -3.05 7.15
C GLU A 64 -0.99 -2.36 6.95
N GLY A 65 -1.04 -1.29 6.15
CA GLY A 65 -2.28 -0.59 5.83
C GLY A 65 -3.31 -1.45 5.10
N LEU A 66 -2.87 -2.30 4.16
CA LEU A 66 -3.74 -3.22 3.43
C LEU A 66 -4.29 -4.32 4.34
N ALA A 67 -3.48 -4.88 5.24
CA ALA A 67 -3.92 -5.90 6.18
C ALA A 67 -5.05 -5.40 7.09
N ILE A 68 -4.92 -4.17 7.61
CA ILE A 68 -5.97 -3.52 8.41
C ILE A 68 -7.22 -3.27 7.58
N LEU A 69 -7.05 -2.72 6.36
CA LEU A 69 -8.18 -2.47 5.46
C LEU A 69 -8.94 -3.76 5.13
N ALA A 70 -8.24 -4.84 4.81
CA ALA A 70 -8.82 -6.16 4.59
C ALA A 70 -9.61 -6.64 5.81
N HIS A 71 -9.02 -6.51 7.01
CA HIS A 71 -9.66 -6.90 8.26
C HIS A 71 -11.00 -6.18 8.49
N ILE A 72 -11.02 -4.85 8.36
CA ILE A 72 -12.20 -4.05 8.70
C ILE A 72 -13.27 -4.02 7.59
N THR A 73 -12.90 -4.31 6.33
CA THR A 73 -13.84 -4.32 5.19
C THR A 73 -14.30 -5.72 4.79
N HIS A 74 -13.63 -6.77 5.29
CA HIS A 74 -13.80 -8.15 4.83
C HIS A 74 -13.66 -8.29 3.30
N ASN A 75 -12.80 -7.46 2.70
CA ASN A 75 -12.60 -7.43 1.26
C ASN A 75 -11.46 -8.35 0.83
N THR A 76 -11.81 -9.50 0.28
CA THR A 76 -10.88 -10.55 -0.18
C THR A 76 -9.95 -10.10 -1.31
N SER A 77 -10.31 -9.08 -2.08
CA SER A 77 -9.42 -8.50 -3.09
C SER A 77 -8.26 -7.71 -2.47
N ILE A 78 -8.50 -7.04 -1.33
CA ILE A 78 -7.45 -6.35 -0.57
C ILE A 78 -6.55 -7.38 0.12
N GLU A 79 -7.11 -8.51 0.57
CA GLU A 79 -6.34 -9.63 1.11
C GLU A 79 -5.36 -10.20 0.07
N ALA A 80 -5.86 -10.49 -1.13
CA ALA A 80 -5.01 -10.97 -2.21
C ALA A 80 -3.86 -10.02 -2.54
N LEU A 81 -4.09 -8.71 -2.43
CA LEU A 81 -3.07 -7.71 -2.74
C LEU A 81 -1.89 -7.73 -1.76
N TYR A 82 -2.12 -7.84 -0.44
CA TYR A 82 -1.01 -7.87 0.50
C TYR A 82 -0.27 -9.22 0.49
N VAL A 83 -0.97 -10.33 0.23
CA VAL A 83 -0.33 -11.66 0.07
C VAL A 83 0.60 -11.68 -1.14
N LEU A 84 0.23 -11.03 -2.24
CA LEU A 84 1.07 -10.89 -3.44
C LEU A 84 2.27 -9.95 -3.25
N MET A 85 2.21 -9.11 -2.22
CA MET A 85 3.28 -8.18 -1.86
C MET A 85 4.25 -8.76 -0.84
N GLU A 86 3.94 -9.90 -0.20
CA GLU A 86 4.94 -10.64 0.57
C GLU A 86 5.92 -11.27 -0.44
N PRO A 87 7.15 -10.74 -0.58
CA PRO A 87 8.15 -11.48 -1.30
C PRO A 87 8.42 -12.69 -0.42
N GLY A 88 8.09 -13.89 -0.90
CA GLY A 88 8.41 -15.12 -0.19
C GLY A 88 9.87 -15.03 0.27
N CYS A 89 10.09 -14.80 1.56
CA CYS A 89 11.36 -15.16 2.15
C CYS A 89 11.42 -16.66 1.94
N PRO A 90 12.39 -17.20 1.18
CA PRO A 90 12.54 -18.65 1.14
C PRO A 90 12.70 -19.06 2.60
N HIS A 91 11.72 -19.80 3.11
CA HIS A 91 11.86 -20.48 4.38
C HIS A 91 13.11 -21.33 4.25
N THR A 92 14.22 -20.84 4.79
CA THR A 92 15.36 -21.69 5.09
C THR A 92 14.93 -22.37 6.38
N GLU A 93 14.12 -23.42 6.21
CA GLU A 93 13.92 -24.41 7.25
C GLU A 93 15.26 -25.11 7.48
N PRO A 94 15.71 -25.29 8.74
CA PRO A 94 16.99 -25.92 9.05
C PRO A 94 17.05 -27.40 8.66
#